data_AF-M2BIQ7-F1
#
_entry.id   AF-M2BIQ7-F1
#
_cell.length_a   1.000
_cell.length_b   1.000
_cell.length_c   1.000
_cell.angle_alpha   90.00
_cell.angle_beta   90.00
_cell.angle_gamma   90.00
#
_symmetry.space_group_name_H-M   'P 1'
#
loop_
_entity.id
_entity.type
_entity.pdbx_description
1 polymer ?
#
loop_
_entity_poly.entity_id
_entity_poly.type
_entity_poly.pdbx_seq_one_letter_code
_entity_poly.pdbx_strand_id
1 'polypeptide(L)'
;MKKIIDCGLFFFILHILILSCTATNYDKAVLTEDNVKSFIENHERLFTEITAADVKSWIAIDNEISMSDLFKAMYKKTPPKKIQTIFKQNGLNPKLGHLQIAVLQYGIVADTIEKTLAEISNEERTQEQKENDKQTAGWLNEIKSQINSDDYELIKKYSAELYEIFNQLENNL
;
A
#
# COMPACT_ATOMS: atom_id res chain seq x y z
N MET A 1 29.22 -14.35 -1.07
CA MET A 1 28.21 -13.99 -2.09
C MET A 1 27.60 -12.66 -1.67
N LYS A 2 27.97 -11.56 -2.36
CA LYS A 2 27.37 -10.25 -2.13
C LYS A 2 25.94 -10.33 -2.65
N LYS A 3 24.95 -10.39 -1.75
CA LYS A 3 23.56 -10.13 -2.13
C LYS A 3 23.51 -8.65 -2.47
N ILE A 4 23.65 -8.32 -3.75
CA ILE A 4 23.26 -7.01 -4.25
C ILE A 4 21.74 -7.07 -4.17
N ILE A 5 21.19 -6.56 -3.06
CA ILE A 5 19.78 -6.21 -3.01
C ILE A 5 19.70 -5.04 -3.97
N ASP A 6 19.25 -5.34 -5.19
CA ASP A 6 19.09 -4.36 -6.24
C ASP A 6 17.95 -3.44 -5.79
N CYS A 7 18.29 -2.35 -5.09
CA CYS A 7 17.34 -1.35 -4.62
C CYS A 7 16.52 -0.73 -5.77
N GLY A 8 16.85 -1.04 -7.03
CA GLY A 8 16.09 -0.70 -8.22
C GLY A 8 14.70 -1.36 -8.33
N LEU A 9 14.41 -2.43 -7.57
CA LEU A 9 13.09 -3.09 -7.61
C LEU A 9 11.98 -2.34 -6.83
N PHE A 10 12.31 -1.26 -6.11
CA PHE A 10 11.36 -0.50 -5.29
C PHE A 10 10.90 0.82 -5.94
N PHE A 11 11.44 1.15 -7.13
CA PHE A 11 11.35 2.49 -7.72
C PHE A 11 10.15 2.72 -8.66
N PHE A 12 9.28 1.74 -8.90
CA PHE A 12 8.21 1.89 -9.91
C PHE A 12 6.79 2.15 -9.38
N ILE A 13 6.57 2.19 -8.06
CA ILE A 13 5.27 2.58 -7.49
C ILE A 13 5.45 3.60 -6.36
N LEU A 14 5.89 4.83 -6.69
CA LEU A 14 5.33 6.11 -6.19
C LEU A 14 6.20 7.32 -6.61
N HIS A 15 6.03 7.85 -7.82
CA HIS A 15 6.53 9.20 -8.14
C HIS A 15 5.54 10.24 -7.60
N ILE A 16 5.55 10.47 -6.28
CA ILE A 16 4.87 11.62 -5.67
C ILE A 16 5.82 12.22 -4.64
N LEU A 17 6.31 13.42 -4.94
CA LEU A 17 7.24 14.21 -4.12
C LEU A 17 6.45 15.26 -3.32
N ILE A 18 6.46 15.08 -2.00
CA ILE A 18 6.57 16.05 -0.88
C ILE A 18 5.69 17.32 -0.87
N LEU A 19 4.87 17.44 0.19
CA LEU A 19 4.92 18.58 1.14
C LEU A 19 4.14 18.28 2.42
N SER A 20 4.86 18.40 3.54
CA SER A 20 4.41 18.15 4.90
C SER A 20 3.20 18.99 5.30
N CYS A 21 2.11 18.33 5.73
CA CYS A 21 1.28 18.84 6.80
C CYS A 21 0.61 17.67 7.55
N THR A 22 0.61 17.82 8.87
CA THR A 22 0.18 16.92 9.95
C THR A 22 -0.85 15.84 9.61
N ALA A 23 -0.52 14.62 10.06
CA ALA A 23 -1.31 13.40 10.06
C ALA A 23 -2.80 13.60 10.38
N THR A 24 -3.66 13.08 9.50
CA THR A 24 -4.86 12.43 9.97
C THR A 24 -4.60 10.94 9.88
N ASN A 25 -4.24 10.33 11.01
CA ASN A 25 -4.54 8.92 11.18
C ASN A 25 -6.02 8.76 10.85
N TYR A 26 -6.37 7.86 9.94
CA TYR A 26 -7.74 7.38 9.91
C TYR A 26 -7.92 6.57 11.19
N ASP A 27 -8.53 7.20 12.20
CA ASP A 27 -8.69 6.62 13.55
C ASP A 27 -9.42 5.28 13.54
N LYS A 28 -10.08 4.93 12.42
CA LYS A 28 -10.80 3.68 12.24
C LYS A 28 -10.02 2.75 11.33
N ALA A 29 -9.63 1.61 11.88
CA ALA A 29 -9.20 0.45 11.12
C ALA A 29 -10.22 0.12 10.03
N VAL A 30 -9.75 -0.12 8.82
CA VAL A 30 -10.58 -0.51 7.67
C VAL A 30 -10.43 -1.98 7.33
N LEU A 31 -9.41 -2.65 7.86
CA LEU A 31 -9.17 -4.07 7.70
C LEU A 31 -9.77 -4.86 8.87
N THR A 32 -10.07 -6.12 8.58
CA THR A 32 -10.41 -7.17 9.53
C THR A 32 -9.71 -8.42 9.07
N GLU A 33 -9.43 -9.35 9.98
CA GLU A 33 -8.73 -10.58 9.61
C GLU A 33 -9.44 -11.35 8.47
N ASP A 34 -10.78 -11.35 8.48
CA ASP A 34 -11.57 -11.99 7.43
C ASP A 34 -11.38 -11.34 6.05
N ASN A 35 -11.32 -10.01 5.97
CA ASN A 35 -11.15 -9.34 4.67
C ASN A 35 -9.72 -9.41 4.15
N VAL A 36 -8.71 -9.49 5.03
CA VAL A 36 -7.32 -9.76 4.62
C VAL A 36 -7.19 -11.18 4.06
N LYS A 37 -7.71 -12.20 4.76
CA LYS A 37 -7.73 -13.58 4.25
C LYS A 37 -8.49 -13.69 2.94
N SER A 38 -9.66 -13.07 2.86
CA SER A 38 -10.46 -13.07 1.63
C SER A 38 -9.71 -12.41 0.47
N PHE A 39 -8.98 -11.31 0.72
CA PHE A 39 -8.14 -10.69 -0.31
C PHE A 39 -7.05 -11.66 -0.77
N ILE A 40 -6.29 -12.26 0.14
CA ILE A 40 -5.22 -13.22 -0.18
C ILE A 40 -5.76 -14.37 -1.05
N GLU A 41 -6.90 -14.96 -0.65
CA GLU A 41 -7.52 -16.08 -1.36
C GLU A 41 -8.09 -15.71 -2.73
N ASN A 42 -8.58 -14.47 -2.90
CA ASN A 42 -9.37 -14.08 -4.08
C ASN A 42 -8.73 -13.01 -4.96
N HIS A 43 -7.50 -12.56 -4.69
CA HIS A 43 -6.88 -11.41 -5.37
C HIS A 43 -6.86 -11.53 -6.90
N GLU A 44 -6.51 -12.69 -7.46
CA GLU A 44 -6.49 -12.90 -8.92
C GLU A 44 -7.88 -12.69 -9.55
N ARG A 45 -8.91 -13.30 -8.95
CA ARG A 45 -10.29 -13.16 -9.39
C ARG A 45 -10.76 -11.72 -9.25
N LEU A 46 -10.47 -11.09 -8.10
CA LEU A 46 -10.82 -9.71 -7.82
C LEU A 46 -10.28 -8.76 -8.89
N PHE A 47 -8.98 -8.83 -9.22
CA PHE A 47 -8.38 -7.95 -10.23
C PHE A 47 -8.88 -8.24 -11.65
N THR A 48 -9.13 -9.51 -11.97
CA THR A 48 -9.74 -9.92 -13.24
C THR A 48 -11.15 -9.35 -13.39
N GLU A 49 -11.98 -9.47 -12.35
CA GLU A 49 -13.36 -8.96 -12.35
C GLU A 49 -13.41 -7.43 -12.41
N ILE A 50 -12.52 -6.73 -11.70
CA ILE A 50 -12.40 -5.25 -11.78
C ILE A 50 -12.04 -4.81 -13.20
N THR A 51 -11.04 -5.46 -13.80
CA THR A 51 -10.61 -5.14 -15.17
C THR A 51 -11.72 -5.40 -16.19
N ALA A 52 -12.39 -6.56 -16.10
CA ALA A 52 -13.51 -6.91 -16.96
C ALA A 52 -14.78 -6.07 -16.70
N ALA A 53 -14.84 -5.32 -15.60
CA ALA A 53 -16.00 -4.52 -15.27
C ALA A 53 -16.19 -3.33 -16.22
N ASP A 54 -15.14 -2.90 -16.92
CA ASP A 54 -15.14 -1.78 -17.87
C ASP A 54 -15.88 -0.55 -17.31
N VAL A 55 -15.52 -0.18 -16.09
CA VAL A 55 -16.10 0.99 -15.41
C VAL A 55 -15.17 2.18 -15.57
N LYS A 56 -15.75 3.36 -15.77
CA LYS A 56 -14.99 4.61 -15.71
C LYS A 56 -14.34 4.76 -14.33
N SER A 57 -13.07 5.17 -14.31
CA SER A 57 -12.31 5.45 -13.09
C SER A 57 -13.11 6.37 -12.15
N TRP A 58 -13.27 5.95 -10.89
CA TRP A 58 -14.02 6.71 -9.89
C TRP A 58 -13.12 7.48 -8.93
N ILE A 59 -11.85 7.11 -8.84
CA ILE A 59 -10.81 7.88 -8.18
C ILE A 59 -10.03 8.58 -9.29
N ALA A 60 -9.90 9.91 -9.18
CA ALA A 60 -9.06 10.68 -10.06
C ALA A 60 -7.75 10.89 -9.31
N ILE A 61 -6.65 10.47 -9.90
CA ILE A 61 -5.31 10.66 -9.39
C ILE A 61 -4.69 11.71 -10.30
N ASP A 62 -4.37 12.86 -9.73
CA ASP A 62 -3.50 13.84 -10.38
C ASP A 62 -2.06 13.51 -10.02
N ASN A 63 -1.10 13.77 -10.91
CA ASN A 63 0.31 13.45 -10.68
C ASN A 63 0.91 14.25 -9.51
N GLU A 64 0.24 15.31 -9.06
CA GLU A 64 0.64 16.16 -7.94
C GLU A 64 -0.10 15.84 -6.62
N ILE A 65 -0.94 14.79 -6.56
CA ILE A 65 -1.74 14.50 -5.35
C ILE A 65 -0.86 13.96 -4.22
N SER A 66 -0.93 14.56 -3.02
CA SER A 66 -0.24 14.02 -1.86
C SER A 66 -0.80 12.64 -1.44
N MET A 67 0.00 11.81 -0.76
CA MET A 67 -0.48 10.53 -0.23
C MET A 67 -1.68 10.72 0.72
N SER A 68 -1.63 11.74 1.57
CA SER A 68 -2.72 12.10 2.46
C SER A 68 -4.00 12.43 1.70
N ASP A 69 -3.91 13.24 0.64
CA ASP A 69 -5.07 13.58 -0.19
C ASP A 69 -5.60 12.39 -0.98
N LEU A 70 -4.72 11.48 -1.41
CA LEU A 70 -5.12 10.22 -2.04
C LEU A 70 -5.94 9.35 -1.08
N PHE A 71 -5.44 9.08 0.13
CA PHE A 71 -6.18 8.31 1.15
C PHE A 71 -7.50 8.98 1.53
N LYS A 72 -7.53 10.31 1.59
CA LYS A 72 -8.75 11.10 1.84
C LYS A 72 -9.75 11.03 0.71
N ALA A 73 -9.28 11.07 -0.54
CA ALA A 73 -10.13 10.88 -1.70
C ALA A 73 -10.72 9.46 -1.70
N MET A 74 -9.92 8.45 -1.40
CA MET A 74 -10.37 7.07 -1.28
C MET A 74 -11.41 6.91 -0.16
N TYR A 75 -11.17 7.45 1.03
CA TYR A 75 -12.13 7.36 2.13
C TYR A 75 -13.49 8.01 1.78
N LYS A 76 -13.48 9.15 1.09
CA LYS A 76 -14.70 9.90 0.76
C LYS A 76 -15.46 9.36 -0.44
N LYS A 77 -14.76 8.74 -1.41
CA LYS A 77 -15.38 8.28 -2.65
C LYS A 77 -15.94 6.88 -2.51
N THR A 78 -17.20 6.72 -2.90
CA THR A 78 -17.84 5.42 -3.03
C THR A 78 -17.62 4.86 -4.44
N PRO A 79 -17.24 3.58 -4.60
CA PRO A 79 -17.11 2.95 -5.91
C PRO A 79 -18.44 2.88 -6.67
N PRO A 80 -18.42 2.75 -8.00
CA PRO A 80 -19.61 2.42 -8.79
C PRO A 80 -20.25 1.12 -8.30
N LYS A 81 -21.58 1.01 -8.38
CA LYS A 81 -22.32 -0.17 -7.87
C LYS A 81 -21.76 -1.51 -8.35
N LYS A 82 -21.34 -1.59 -9.62
CA LYS A 82 -20.73 -2.81 -10.19
C LYS A 82 -19.46 -3.22 -9.45
N ILE A 83 -18.59 -2.26 -9.12
CA ILE A 83 -17.38 -2.50 -8.33
C ILE A 83 -17.70 -2.85 -6.89
N GLN A 84 -18.71 -2.21 -6.29
CA GLN A 84 -19.14 -2.57 -4.92
C GLN A 84 -19.58 -4.04 -4.84
N THR A 85 -20.28 -4.53 -5.87
CA THR A 85 -20.66 -5.96 -5.98
C THR A 85 -19.43 -6.85 -6.05
N ILE A 86 -18.44 -6.50 -6.87
CA ILE A 86 -17.18 -7.25 -7.00
C ILE A 86 -16.42 -7.28 -5.68
N PHE A 87 -16.27 -6.14 -4.99
CA PHE A 87 -15.65 -6.10 -3.66
C PHE A 87 -16.38 -7.02 -2.68
N LYS A 88 -17.71 -6.97 -2.64
CA LYS A 88 -18.51 -7.84 -1.78
C LYS A 88 -18.28 -9.33 -2.08
N GLN A 89 -18.27 -9.70 -3.36
CA GLN A 89 -18.09 -11.09 -3.80
C GLN A 89 -16.71 -11.64 -3.44
N ASN A 90 -15.71 -10.77 -3.34
CA ASN A 90 -14.34 -11.13 -2.97
C ASN A 90 -14.01 -10.84 -1.49
N GLY A 91 -15.03 -10.70 -0.63
CA GLY A 91 -14.88 -10.57 0.81
C GLY A 91 -14.37 -9.21 1.31
N LEU A 92 -14.35 -8.19 0.44
CA LEU A 92 -14.02 -6.82 0.80
C LEU A 92 -15.28 -6.01 1.16
N ASN A 93 -15.06 -4.88 1.82
CA ASN A 93 -16.13 -3.93 2.08
C ASN A 93 -16.62 -3.32 0.75
N PRO A 94 -17.93 -3.37 0.43
CA PRO A 94 -18.44 -2.87 -0.83
C PRO A 94 -18.12 -1.39 -1.08
N LYS A 95 -18.08 -0.56 -0.03
CA LYS A 95 -17.86 0.89 -0.12
C LYS A 95 -16.41 1.30 0.06
N LEU A 96 -15.59 0.45 0.68
CA LEU A 96 -14.22 0.77 1.07
C LEU A 96 -13.16 -0.18 0.47
N GLY A 97 -13.54 -1.12 -0.40
CA GLY A 97 -12.62 -2.13 -0.93
C GLY A 97 -11.38 -1.53 -1.61
N HIS A 98 -11.51 -0.41 -2.31
CA HIS A 98 -10.36 0.30 -2.89
C HIS A 98 -9.43 0.88 -1.82
N LEU A 99 -9.97 1.40 -0.71
CA LEU A 99 -9.17 1.88 0.41
C LEU A 99 -8.50 0.71 1.14
N GLN A 100 -9.20 -0.41 1.32
CA GLN A 100 -8.63 -1.63 1.93
C GLN A 100 -7.45 -2.14 1.10
N ILE A 101 -7.58 -2.21 -0.23
CA ILE A 101 -6.48 -2.62 -1.13
C ILE A 101 -5.30 -1.65 -1.03
N ALA A 102 -5.55 -0.33 -1.02
CA ALA A 102 -4.50 0.65 -0.86
C ALA A 102 -3.78 0.52 0.50
N VAL A 103 -4.52 0.35 1.60
CA VAL A 103 -3.94 0.14 2.93
C VAL A 103 -3.05 -1.11 2.94
N LEU A 104 -3.50 -2.22 2.34
CA LEU A 104 -2.69 -3.43 2.20
C LEU A 104 -1.40 -3.17 1.41
N GLN A 105 -1.49 -2.52 0.25
CA GLN A 105 -0.35 -2.24 -0.62
C GLN A 105 0.68 -1.34 0.05
N TYR A 106 0.26 -0.17 0.54
CA TYR A 106 1.16 0.77 1.22
C TYR A 106 1.67 0.22 2.55
N GLY A 107 0.89 -0.63 3.22
CA GLY A 107 1.32 -1.34 4.42
C GLY A 107 2.51 -2.27 4.16
N ILE A 108 2.49 -3.00 3.04
CA ILE A 108 3.60 -3.86 2.63
C ILE A 108 4.83 -3.04 2.21
N VAL A 109 4.63 -1.90 1.55
CA VAL A 109 5.71 -0.95 1.27
C VAL A 109 6.37 -0.49 2.59
N ALA A 110 5.57 -0.08 3.58
CA ALA A 110 6.08 0.34 4.88
C ALA A 110 6.81 -0.79 5.63
N ASP A 111 6.25 -2.00 5.68
CA ASP A 111 6.87 -3.15 6.33
C ASP A 111 8.20 -3.54 5.65
N THR A 112 8.26 -3.47 4.32
CA THR A 112 9.49 -3.75 3.55
C THR A 112 10.57 -2.71 3.85
N ILE A 113 10.22 -1.42 3.87
CA ILE A 113 11.16 -0.35 4.22
C ILE A 113 11.63 -0.51 5.67
N GLU A 114 10.72 -0.77 6.61
CA GLU A 114 11.03 -0.93 8.04
C GLU A 114 12.03 -2.08 8.26
N LYS A 115 11.80 -3.23 7.61
CA LYS A 115 12.72 -4.39 7.63
C LYS A 115 14.08 -4.04 7.00
N THR A 116 14.08 -3.40 5.84
CA THR A 116 15.32 -3.03 5.13
C THR A 116 16.17 -2.06 5.95
N LEU A 117 15.56 -1.01 6.51
CA LEU A 117 16.25 -0.05 7.38
C LEU A 117 16.80 -0.72 8.64
N ALA A 118 16.07 -1.69 9.22
CA ALA A 118 16.56 -2.45 10.36
C ALA A 118 17.77 -3.33 10.00
N GLU A 119 17.76 -3.99 8.84
CA GLU A 119 18.87 -4.82 8.36
C GLU A 119 20.15 -4.00 8.16
N ILE A 120 20.06 -2.81 7.56
CA ILE A 120 21.23 -1.96 7.26
C ILE A 120 21.68 -1.09 8.44
N SER A 121 20.94 -1.08 9.56
CA SER A 121 21.16 -0.16 10.68
C SER A 121 22.56 -0.28 11.35
N ASN A 122 23.18 -1.45 11.26
CA ASN A 122 24.51 -1.73 11.83
C ASN A 122 25.62 -1.78 10.77
N GLU A 123 25.31 -1.50 9.51
CA GLU A 123 26.29 -1.51 8.43
C GLU A 123 27.08 -0.19 8.40
N GLU A 124 28.33 -0.25 7.94
CA GLU A 124 29.10 0.96 7.66
C GLU A 124 28.61 1.58 6.35
N ARG A 125 28.04 2.80 6.45
CA ARG A 125 27.39 3.51 5.34
C ARG A 125 28.16 4.78 4.98
N THR A 126 28.22 5.10 3.69
CA THR A 126 28.70 6.40 3.20
C THR A 126 27.76 7.54 3.63
N GLN A 127 28.21 8.79 3.56
CA GLN A 127 27.34 9.93 3.90
C GLN A 127 26.13 10.05 2.96
N GLU A 128 26.32 9.78 1.67
CA GLU A 128 25.23 9.75 0.69
C GLU A 128 24.21 8.66 1.01
N GLN A 129 24.67 7.47 1.38
CA GLN A 129 23.79 6.38 1.81
C GLN A 129 22.99 6.76 3.06
N LYS A 130 23.62 7.41 4.06
CA LYS A 130 22.91 7.85 5.27
C LYS A 130 21.83 8.89 4.99
N GLU A 131 22.07 9.80 4.05
CA GLU A 131 21.05 10.78 3.66
C GLU A 131 19.89 10.11 2.93
N ASN A 132 20.18 9.12 2.05
CA ASN A 132 19.14 8.31 1.42
C ASN A 132 18.34 7.50 2.48
N ASP A 133 19.02 6.84 3.42
CA ASP A 133 18.38 6.08 4.50
C ASP A 133 17.45 6.98 5.33
N LYS A 134 17.85 8.24 5.57
CA LYS A 134 17.04 9.26 6.26
C LYS A 134 15.82 9.70 5.43
N GLN A 135 15.97 9.90 4.12
CA GLN A 135 14.85 10.21 3.22
C GLN A 135 13.85 9.05 3.19
N THR A 136 14.34 7.82 3.06
CA THR A 136 13.54 6.60 3.12
C THR A 136 12.79 6.46 4.45
N ALA A 137 13.45 6.75 5.59
CA ALA A 137 12.78 6.79 6.89
C ALA A 137 11.70 7.90 6.97
N GLY A 138 11.93 9.04 6.32
CA GLY A 138 10.93 10.10 6.16
C GLY A 138 9.68 9.60 5.44
N TRP A 139 9.86 8.89 4.34
CA TRP A 139 8.75 8.31 3.57
C TRP A 139 8.02 7.19 4.31
N LEU A 140 8.74 6.33 5.05
CA LEU A 140 8.15 5.33 5.94
C LEU A 140 7.20 5.99 6.96
N ASN A 141 7.63 7.10 7.58
CA ASN A 141 6.81 7.83 8.54
C ASN A 141 5.57 8.44 7.88
N GLU A 142 5.68 8.94 6.65
CA GLU A 142 4.54 9.45 5.90
C GLU A 142 3.52 8.34 5.64
N ILE A 143 3.94 7.18 5.14
CA ILE A 143 3.05 6.04 4.91
C ILE A 143 2.36 5.60 6.21
N LYS A 144 3.14 5.38 7.27
CA LYS A 144 2.60 4.93 8.57
C LYS A 144 1.64 5.94 9.19
N SER A 145 1.76 7.23 8.86
CA SER A 145 0.81 8.26 9.30
C SER A 145 -0.56 8.19 8.61
N GLN A 146 -0.68 7.45 7.50
CA GLN A 146 -1.93 7.28 6.75
C GLN A 146 -2.62 5.94 7.08
N ILE A 147 -1.92 5.01 7.70
CA ILE A 147 -2.40 3.66 8.00
C ILE A 147 -2.69 3.55 9.50
N ASN A 148 -3.87 3.02 9.84
CA ASN A 148 -4.23 2.75 11.23
C ASN A 148 -3.27 1.72 11.85
N SER A 149 -2.91 1.87 13.14
CA SER A 149 -1.97 0.94 13.78
C SER A 149 -2.45 -0.51 13.79
N ASP A 150 -3.76 -0.73 13.96
CA ASP A 150 -4.34 -2.08 14.01
C ASP A 150 -4.32 -2.71 12.61
N ASP A 151 -4.60 -1.91 11.57
CA ASP A 151 -4.45 -2.35 10.18
C ASP A 151 -2.99 -2.72 9.88
N TYR A 152 -2.03 -1.90 10.31
CA TYR A 152 -0.60 -2.15 10.09
C TYR A 152 -0.11 -3.43 10.78
N GLU A 153 -0.49 -3.67 12.03
CA GLU A 153 -0.14 -4.92 12.72
C GLU A 153 -0.78 -6.15 12.06
N LEU A 154 -2.01 -6.01 11.54
CA LEU A 154 -2.64 -7.08 10.77
C LEU A 154 -1.91 -7.33 9.44
N ILE A 155 -1.46 -6.29 8.75
CA ILE A 155 -0.65 -6.43 7.53
C ILE A 155 0.66 -7.17 7.82
N LYS A 156 1.36 -6.80 8.90
CA LYS A 156 2.60 -7.47 9.31
C LYS A 156 2.41 -8.96 9.57
N LYS A 157 1.28 -9.34 10.18
CA LYS A 157 0.90 -10.75 10.40
C LYS A 157 0.84 -11.57 9.10
N TYR A 158 0.45 -10.95 7.99
CA TYR A 158 0.31 -11.58 6.67
C TYR A 158 1.34 -11.06 5.64
N SER A 159 2.47 -10.53 6.12
CA SER A 159 3.41 -9.79 5.27
C SER A 159 4.00 -10.62 4.14
N ALA A 160 4.27 -11.92 4.37
CA ALA A 160 4.87 -12.78 3.36
C ALA A 160 3.90 -13.02 2.18
N GLU A 161 2.67 -13.43 2.48
CA GLU A 161 1.64 -13.71 1.46
C GLU A 161 1.27 -12.44 0.68
N LEU A 162 1.09 -11.33 1.39
CA LEU A 162 0.75 -10.05 0.77
C LEU A 162 1.91 -9.51 -0.09
N TYR A 163 3.16 -9.68 0.35
CA TYR A 163 4.34 -9.30 -0.43
C TYR A 163 4.41 -10.07 -1.76
N GLU A 164 4.20 -11.39 -1.73
CA GLU A 164 4.19 -12.20 -2.95
C GLU A 164 3.13 -11.72 -3.94
N ILE A 165 1.90 -11.43 -3.46
CA ILE A 165 0.81 -10.92 -4.29
C ILE A 165 1.19 -9.60 -4.96
N PHE A 166 1.62 -8.60 -4.18
CA PHE A 166 1.91 -7.28 -4.73
C PHE A 166 3.15 -7.27 -5.63
N ASN A 167 4.15 -8.10 -5.32
CA ASN A 167 5.33 -8.26 -6.17
C ASN A 167 4.98 -8.95 -7.51
N GLN A 168 4.07 -9.94 -7.51
CA GLN A 168 3.62 -10.57 -8.76
C GLN A 168 2.81 -9.60 -9.63
N LEU A 169 2.00 -8.73 -9.04
CA LEU A 169 1.25 -7.72 -9.78
C LEU A 169 2.18 -6.72 -10.47
N GLU A 170 3.28 -6.32 -9.83
CA GLU A 170 4.26 -5.42 -10.45
C GLU A 170 4.98 -6.05 -11.65
N ASN A 171 5.28 -7.34 -11.59
CA ASN A 171 5.99 -8.05 -12.66
C ASN A 171 5.11 -8.44 -13.87
N ASN A 172 3.78 -8.36 -13.74
CA ASN A 172 2.82 -8.74 -14.77
C ASN A 172 2.12 -7.53 -15.44
N LEU A 173 2.46 -6.30 -15.04
CA LEU A 173 2.03 -5.03 -15.65
C LEU A 173 3.09 -4.54 -16.65
#